data_AF-V8N7I1-F1
#
_entry.id   AF-V8N7I1-F1
#
_cell.length_a   1.000
_cell.length_b   1.000
_cell.length_c   1.000
_cell.angle_alpha   90.00
_cell.angle_beta   90.00
_cell.angle_gamma   90.00
#
_symmetry.space_group_name_H-M   'P 1'
#
loop_
_entity.id
_entity.type
_entity.pdbx_description
1 polymer ?
#
loop_
_entity_poly.entity_id
_entity_poly.type
_entity_poly.pdbx_seq_one_letter_code
_entity_poly.pdbx_strand_id
1 'polypeptide(L)'
;MQPHLLGNEFTHLEFPRRVQRKEVGKRMLYRDFSMIGWAYKTIEEDDLKFPLIYGEGKKARVMATIGVTRGLGDHDLKVHDSNIYIKPFLSSSPEVRVYDLLQYEHGPDDVLTLATDGLWDVLLNEEVAEAITNFLPNCDPDDPHRHVTSLLYTLAAQDLVMRARGVLKDRGWRISNDRLGSGDDISVYVIPLIHGNKLLTKMFSKGIYFMCFEKFSVQLRKLKNQKNNDVTFEKPYYLLEQLSAALTDHHQH
;
A
#
# COMPACT_ATOMS: atom_id res chain seq x y z
N MET A 1 1.27 -22.45 -0.62
CA MET A 1 0.03 -21.96 0.04
C MET A 1 -0.96 -23.11 0.23
N GLN A 2 -2.03 -22.92 1.02
CA GLN A 2 -3.04 -23.96 1.34
C GLN A 2 -4.43 -23.60 0.75
N PRO A 3 -4.58 -23.59 -0.59
CA PRO A 3 -5.82 -23.19 -1.27
C PRO A 3 -7.02 -24.07 -0.94
N HIS A 4 -6.80 -25.34 -0.53
CA HIS A 4 -7.87 -26.24 -0.07
C HIS A 4 -8.65 -25.68 1.14
N LEU A 5 -8.09 -24.73 1.90
CA LEU A 5 -8.78 -24.07 3.02
C LEU A 5 -9.84 -23.05 2.57
N LEU A 6 -9.92 -22.73 1.27
CA LEU A 6 -10.95 -21.84 0.69
C LEU A 6 -12.32 -22.52 0.52
N GLY A 7 -12.47 -23.78 0.96
CA GLY A 7 -13.75 -24.48 0.99
C GLY A 7 -14.40 -24.75 -0.37
N ASN A 8 -13.66 -24.54 -1.47
CA ASN A 8 -14.19 -24.59 -2.84
C ASN A 8 -15.32 -23.57 -3.13
N GLU A 9 -15.39 -22.49 -2.33
CA GLU A 9 -16.44 -21.46 -2.44
C GLU A 9 -16.05 -20.30 -3.38
N PHE A 10 -14.76 -20.20 -3.70
CA PHE A 10 -14.20 -19.07 -4.44
C PHE A 10 -13.67 -19.44 -5.83
N THR A 11 -13.76 -18.48 -6.75
CA THR A 11 -13.07 -18.52 -8.04
C THR A 11 -11.92 -17.53 -8.07
N HIS A 12 -10.84 -17.92 -8.74
CA HIS A 12 -9.68 -17.08 -9.02
C HIS A 12 -9.92 -16.17 -10.23
N LEU A 13 -10.92 -16.50 -11.06
CA LEU A 13 -11.23 -15.74 -12.26
C LEU A 13 -12.03 -14.49 -11.95
N GLU A 14 -11.65 -13.40 -12.59
CA GLU A 14 -12.40 -12.16 -12.56
C GLU A 14 -13.26 -12.03 -13.82
N PHE A 15 -14.49 -11.57 -13.61
CA PHE A 15 -15.44 -11.27 -14.66
C PHE A 15 -15.84 -9.80 -14.58
N PRO A 16 -16.19 -9.13 -15.70
CA PRO A 16 -16.62 -7.72 -15.68
C PRO A 16 -17.85 -7.45 -14.79
N ARG A 17 -18.60 -8.52 -14.48
CA ARG A 17 -19.70 -8.52 -13.51
C ARG A 17 -19.91 -9.93 -12.97
N ARG A 18 -20.70 -10.04 -11.91
CA ARG A 18 -21.11 -11.32 -11.35
C ARG A 18 -21.76 -12.20 -12.42
N VAL A 19 -21.24 -13.42 -12.56
CA VAL A 19 -21.79 -14.46 -13.44
C VAL A 19 -23.07 -15.02 -12.81
N GLN A 20 -24.11 -15.16 -13.63
CA GLN A 20 -25.39 -15.73 -13.23
C GLN A 20 -25.56 -17.14 -13.78
N ARG A 21 -26.33 -17.99 -13.08
CA ARG A 21 -26.55 -19.39 -13.48
C ARG A 21 -27.11 -19.55 -14.90
N LYS A 22 -27.90 -18.59 -15.38
CA LYS A 22 -28.45 -18.55 -16.76
C LYS A 22 -27.38 -18.32 -17.85
N GLU A 23 -26.14 -18.08 -17.46
CA GLU A 23 -25.02 -17.75 -18.34
C GLU A 23 -24.06 -18.92 -18.53
N VAL A 24 -24.23 -20.00 -17.77
CA VAL A 24 -23.52 -21.27 -17.99
C VAL A 24 -23.71 -21.72 -19.44
N GLY A 25 -22.61 -22.08 -20.09
CA GLY A 25 -22.54 -22.44 -21.51
C GLY A 25 -22.44 -21.27 -22.49
N LYS A 26 -22.50 -20.01 -22.03
CA LYS A 26 -22.32 -18.81 -22.87
C LYS A 26 -20.88 -18.30 -22.79
N ARG A 27 -20.46 -17.52 -23.80
CA ARG A 27 -19.15 -16.86 -23.77
C ARG A 27 -19.22 -15.54 -23.02
N MET A 28 -18.28 -15.31 -22.12
CA MET A 28 -18.09 -14.04 -21.41
C MET A 28 -16.61 -13.67 -21.37
N LEU A 29 -16.35 -12.37 -21.25
CA LEU A 29 -15.01 -11.90 -20.92
C LEU A 29 -14.63 -12.33 -19.51
N TYR A 30 -13.40 -12.78 -19.35
CA TYR A 30 -12.80 -13.12 -18.09
C TYR A 30 -11.33 -12.67 -18.12
N ARG A 31 -10.74 -12.54 -16.94
CA ARG A 31 -9.29 -12.43 -16.79
C ARG A 31 -8.85 -13.23 -15.59
N ASP A 32 -7.68 -13.83 -15.71
CA ASP A 32 -6.96 -14.43 -14.60
C ASP A 32 -5.84 -13.48 -14.14
N PHE A 33 -5.29 -13.68 -12.95
CA PHE A 33 -4.22 -12.82 -12.41
C PHE A 33 -2.98 -12.78 -13.30
N SER A 34 -2.71 -13.87 -14.03
CA SER A 34 -1.57 -14.01 -14.93
C SER A 34 -1.77 -13.32 -16.28
N MET A 35 -2.99 -12.85 -16.59
CA MET A 35 -3.35 -12.31 -17.90
C MET A 35 -3.20 -10.79 -17.94
N ILE A 36 -2.69 -10.31 -19.07
CA ILE A 36 -2.76 -8.88 -19.42
C ILE A 36 -4.00 -8.66 -20.27
N GLY A 37 -4.98 -7.94 -19.71
CA GLY A 37 -6.25 -7.63 -20.39
C GLY A 37 -7.32 -8.71 -20.20
N TRP A 38 -8.30 -8.75 -21.10
CA TRP A 38 -9.45 -9.65 -21.04
C TRP A 38 -9.41 -10.68 -22.16
N ALA A 39 -9.84 -11.91 -21.87
CA ALA A 39 -10.04 -12.98 -22.84
C ALA A 39 -11.48 -13.51 -22.77
N TYR A 40 -11.90 -14.31 -23.74
CA TYR A 40 -13.22 -14.95 -23.70
C TYR A 40 -13.11 -16.41 -23.26
N LYS A 41 -13.96 -16.84 -22.32
CA LYS A 41 -14.20 -18.26 -22.01
C LYS A 41 -15.67 -18.60 -22.11
N THR A 42 -15.97 -19.89 -22.25
CA THR A 42 -17.31 -20.42 -22.01
C THR A 42 -17.49 -20.58 -20.50
N ILE A 43 -18.60 -20.07 -19.97
CA ILE A 43 -18.89 -20.10 -18.55
C ILE A 43 -19.25 -21.51 -18.10
N GLU A 44 -18.66 -21.94 -16.99
CA GLU A 44 -18.88 -23.23 -16.34
C GLU A 44 -19.55 -23.04 -14.97
N GLU A 45 -20.04 -24.11 -14.34
CA GLU A 45 -20.67 -24.03 -13.00
C GLU A 45 -19.68 -23.49 -11.94
N ASP A 46 -18.39 -23.82 -12.06
CA ASP A 46 -17.34 -23.32 -11.16
C ASP A 46 -17.13 -21.80 -11.24
N ASP A 47 -17.53 -21.15 -12.35
CA ASP A 47 -17.47 -19.69 -12.51
C ASP A 47 -18.56 -18.96 -11.73
N LEU A 48 -19.54 -19.68 -11.17
CA LEU A 48 -20.59 -19.12 -10.31
C LEU A 48 -20.11 -18.87 -8.87
N LYS A 49 -18.96 -19.48 -8.50
CA LYS A 49 -18.29 -19.30 -7.20
C LYS A 49 -18.00 -17.82 -6.96
N PHE A 50 -17.83 -17.45 -5.69
CA PHE A 50 -17.61 -16.06 -5.32
C PHE A 50 -16.18 -15.63 -5.74
N PRO A 51 -15.96 -14.46 -6.37
CA PRO A 51 -14.61 -14.09 -6.76
C PRO A 51 -13.76 -13.87 -5.52
N LEU A 52 -12.55 -14.42 -5.51
CA LEU A 52 -11.64 -14.29 -4.37
C LEU A 52 -11.36 -12.81 -4.07
N ILE A 53 -11.24 -11.99 -5.11
CA ILE A 53 -11.12 -10.53 -5.00
C ILE A 53 -12.42 -9.90 -5.47
N TYR A 54 -13.05 -9.16 -4.56
CA TYR A 54 -14.33 -8.52 -4.82
C TYR A 54 -14.20 -7.01 -4.74
N GLY A 55 -14.75 -6.32 -5.74
CA GLY A 55 -14.66 -4.87 -5.87
C GLY A 55 -13.38 -4.42 -6.58
N GLU A 56 -13.28 -3.11 -6.79
CA GLU A 56 -12.21 -2.51 -7.58
C GLU A 56 -11.51 -1.38 -6.80
N GLY A 57 -10.25 -1.12 -7.13
CA GLY A 57 -9.43 -0.08 -6.52
C GLY A 57 -9.44 -0.17 -4.99
N LYS A 58 -9.70 0.95 -4.31
CA LYS A 58 -9.73 1.03 -2.83
C LYS A 58 -10.85 0.22 -2.17
N LYS A 59 -11.86 -0.17 -2.95
CA LYS A 59 -12.98 -0.99 -2.47
C LYS A 59 -12.77 -2.48 -2.73
N ALA A 60 -11.62 -2.86 -3.30
CA ALA A 60 -11.25 -4.26 -3.44
C ALA A 60 -11.09 -4.90 -2.06
N ARG A 61 -11.60 -6.12 -1.92
CA ARG A 61 -11.58 -6.91 -0.69
C ARG A 61 -11.27 -8.36 -1.00
N VAL A 62 -10.39 -8.95 -0.22
CA VAL A 62 -10.16 -10.41 -0.22
C VAL A 62 -11.36 -11.07 0.43
N MET A 63 -11.94 -12.04 -0.28
CA MET A 63 -13.14 -12.78 0.09
C MET A 63 -14.28 -11.86 0.53
N ALA A 64 -14.42 -10.70 -0.12
CA ALA A 64 -15.35 -9.63 0.25
C ALA A 64 -15.26 -9.12 1.71
N THR A 65 -14.19 -9.46 2.44
CA THR A 65 -14.10 -9.27 3.89
C THR A 65 -13.05 -8.23 4.26
N ILE A 66 -11.79 -8.40 3.81
CA ILE A 66 -10.67 -7.57 4.25
C ILE A 66 -10.03 -6.82 3.09
N GLY A 67 -9.65 -5.55 3.29
CA GLY A 67 -9.03 -4.70 2.26
C GLY A 67 -7.52 -4.81 2.14
N VAL A 68 -6.91 -5.75 2.88
CA VAL A 68 -5.47 -5.98 2.90
C VAL A 68 -5.17 -7.47 2.78
N THR A 69 -3.99 -7.79 2.27
CA THR A 69 -3.48 -9.14 2.05
C THR A 69 -2.37 -9.47 3.03
N ARG A 70 -1.79 -8.43 3.67
CA ARG A 70 -0.81 -8.57 4.75
C ARG A 70 -1.20 -7.75 5.97
N GLY A 71 -1.09 -8.36 7.14
CA GLY A 71 -1.45 -7.73 8.40
C GLY A 71 -1.15 -8.62 9.60
N LEU A 72 -0.96 -7.97 10.75
CA LEU A 72 -0.94 -8.64 12.05
C LEU A 72 -2.37 -8.68 12.62
N GLY A 73 -2.66 -9.62 13.52
CA GLY A 73 -3.99 -9.76 14.12
C GLY A 73 -4.97 -10.58 13.26
N ASP A 74 -6.26 -10.26 13.35
CA ASP A 74 -7.36 -10.91 12.60
C ASP A 74 -7.38 -12.45 12.65
N HIS A 75 -6.99 -13.02 13.80
CA HIS A 75 -6.92 -14.48 13.96
C HIS A 75 -8.29 -15.16 13.90
N ASP A 76 -9.32 -14.50 14.44
CA ASP A 76 -10.68 -15.02 14.48
C ASP A 76 -11.57 -14.44 13.37
N LEU A 77 -11.00 -13.62 12.48
CA LEU A 77 -11.75 -13.01 11.38
C LEU A 77 -12.16 -14.08 10.37
N LYS A 78 -13.46 -14.16 10.11
CA LYS A 78 -14.07 -15.09 9.15
C LYS A 78 -14.67 -14.37 7.97
N VAL A 79 -14.76 -15.06 6.84
CA VAL A 79 -15.58 -14.58 5.73
C VAL A 79 -17.05 -14.57 6.15
N HIS A 80 -17.74 -13.49 5.80
CA HIS A 80 -19.16 -13.28 6.10
C HIS A 80 -20.01 -14.52 5.74
N ASP A 81 -20.90 -14.93 6.65
CA ASP A 81 -21.77 -16.10 6.52
C ASP A 81 -21.08 -17.44 6.22
N SER A 82 -19.79 -17.59 6.56
CA SER A 82 -19.05 -18.85 6.39
C SER A 82 -18.28 -19.25 7.65
N ASN A 83 -17.74 -20.47 7.64
CA ASN A 83 -16.76 -20.93 8.63
C ASN A 83 -15.30 -20.82 8.15
N ILE A 84 -15.07 -20.11 7.04
CA ILE A 84 -13.75 -19.92 6.46
C ILE A 84 -13.06 -18.76 7.18
N TYR A 85 -11.90 -19.03 7.76
CA TYR A 85 -11.06 -18.00 8.37
C TYR A 85 -10.27 -17.26 7.29
N ILE A 86 -10.04 -15.97 7.51
CA ILE A 86 -9.20 -15.15 6.63
C ILE A 86 -7.75 -15.59 6.70
N LYS A 87 -7.27 -16.05 7.86
CA LYS A 87 -5.98 -16.74 7.95
C LYS A 87 -6.11 -18.18 7.44
N PRO A 88 -5.14 -18.67 6.64
CA PRO A 88 -3.79 -18.14 6.44
C PRO A 88 -3.63 -17.18 5.24
N PHE A 89 -4.70 -16.73 4.60
CA PHE A 89 -4.66 -15.90 3.40
C PHE A 89 -4.31 -14.43 3.67
N LEU A 90 -4.48 -13.97 4.91
CA LEU A 90 -3.85 -12.75 5.43
C LEU A 90 -2.47 -13.07 6.02
N SER A 91 -1.41 -12.69 5.30
CA SER A 91 -0.05 -12.99 5.71
C SER A 91 0.47 -12.00 6.76
N SER A 92 1.05 -12.50 7.84
CA SER A 92 1.79 -11.69 8.81
C SER A 92 3.25 -11.47 8.41
N SER A 93 3.67 -11.95 7.25
CA SER A 93 5.05 -11.80 6.77
C SER A 93 5.24 -10.45 6.07
N PRO A 94 6.10 -9.56 6.60
CA PRO A 94 6.36 -8.28 5.97
C PRO A 94 7.16 -8.46 4.67
N GLU A 95 7.11 -7.44 3.81
CA GLU A 95 8.16 -7.24 2.81
C GLU A 95 9.31 -6.46 3.46
N VAL A 96 10.54 -6.95 3.29
CA VAL A 96 11.73 -6.32 3.84
C VAL A 96 12.60 -5.77 2.72
N ARG A 97 12.84 -4.47 2.76
CA ARG A 97 13.83 -3.78 1.92
C ARG A 97 14.91 -3.17 2.79
N VAL A 98 16.14 -3.18 2.30
CA VAL A 98 17.32 -2.64 3.01
C VAL A 98 17.85 -1.45 2.24
N TYR A 99 18.01 -0.32 2.94
CA TYR A 99 18.67 0.86 2.42
C TYR A 99 20.01 1.06 3.13
N ASP A 100 21.09 1.05 2.37
CA ASP A 100 22.43 1.29 2.90
C ASP A 100 22.69 2.79 3.03
N LEU A 101 22.69 3.29 4.28
CA LEU A 101 22.96 4.68 4.62
C LEU A 101 24.41 5.10 4.35
N LEU A 102 25.35 4.15 4.33
CA LEU A 102 26.77 4.46 4.09
C LEU A 102 27.09 4.58 2.61
N GLN A 103 26.22 4.05 1.75
CA GLN A 103 26.41 4.10 0.30
C GLN A 103 26.23 5.53 -0.25
N TYR A 104 25.58 6.43 0.48
CA TYR A 104 25.18 7.74 -0.02
C TYR A 104 25.44 8.86 0.99
N GLU A 105 25.82 10.02 0.49
CA GLU A 105 25.79 11.26 1.28
C GLU A 105 24.36 11.82 1.33
N HIS A 106 23.98 12.32 2.50
CA HIS A 106 22.64 12.80 2.81
C HIS A 106 22.65 14.27 3.21
N GLY A 107 21.85 15.08 2.52
CA GLY A 107 21.57 16.46 2.84
C GLY A 107 20.46 16.64 3.89
N PRO A 108 20.21 17.87 4.36
CA PRO A 108 19.12 18.20 5.29
C PRO A 108 17.71 17.93 4.74
N ASP A 109 17.59 17.93 3.42
CA ASP A 109 16.42 17.67 2.58
C ASP A 109 16.19 16.19 2.28
N ASP A 110 17.18 15.33 2.54
CA ASP A 110 17.06 13.88 2.39
C ASP A 110 16.37 13.27 3.61
N VAL A 111 15.12 12.86 3.42
CA VAL A 111 14.28 12.29 4.46
C VAL A 111 13.61 10.99 4.00
N LEU A 112 13.31 10.17 4.99
CA LEU A 112 12.42 9.03 4.88
C LEU A 112 11.01 9.45 5.32
N THR A 113 10.02 9.25 4.45
CA THR A 113 8.62 9.49 4.81
C THR A 113 7.90 8.16 5.02
N LEU A 114 7.29 7.97 6.19
CA LEU A 114 6.42 6.85 6.48
C LEU A 114 5.02 7.39 6.72
N ALA A 115 4.00 6.81 6.11
CA ALA A 115 2.63 7.22 6.41
C ALA A 115 1.61 6.11 6.21
N THR A 116 0.44 6.30 6.82
CA THR A 116 -0.73 5.46 6.57
C THR A 116 -1.28 5.67 5.16
N ASP A 117 -2.05 4.70 4.67
CA ASP A 117 -2.77 4.82 3.40
C ASP A 117 -3.61 6.10 3.31
N GLY A 118 -4.14 6.60 4.43
CA GLY A 118 -4.81 7.90 4.51
C GLY A 118 -4.05 9.08 3.88
N LEU A 119 -2.70 9.08 3.85
CA LEU A 119 -1.89 10.06 3.10
C LEU A 119 -1.81 9.69 1.61
N TRP A 120 -1.32 8.49 1.33
CA TRP A 120 -0.95 7.99 0.00
C TRP A 120 -2.15 7.78 -0.92
N ASP A 121 -3.34 7.72 -0.35
CA ASP A 121 -4.58 7.57 -1.08
C ASP A 121 -5.01 8.83 -1.82
N VAL A 122 -4.45 10.00 -1.47
CA VAL A 122 -4.86 11.30 -2.01
C VAL A 122 -3.68 12.15 -2.50
N LEU A 123 -2.47 11.91 -2.01
CA LEU A 123 -1.25 12.55 -2.49
C LEU A 123 -0.35 11.55 -3.20
N LEU A 124 0.21 11.99 -4.33
CA LEU A 124 1.26 11.25 -5.01
C LEU A 124 2.60 11.39 -4.30
N ASN A 125 3.46 10.42 -4.54
CA ASN A 125 4.85 10.38 -4.09
C ASN A 125 5.60 11.68 -4.42
N GLU A 126 5.41 12.19 -5.64
CA GLU A 126 6.04 13.41 -6.13
C GLU A 126 5.49 14.64 -5.39
N GLU A 127 4.19 14.68 -5.10
CA GLU A 127 3.54 15.78 -4.37
C GLU A 127 4.05 15.85 -2.92
N VAL A 128 4.22 14.69 -2.27
CA VAL A 128 4.80 14.59 -0.92
C VAL A 128 6.26 15.05 -0.92
N ALA A 129 7.06 14.58 -1.87
CA ALA A 129 8.46 14.96 -1.96
C ALA A 129 8.65 16.45 -2.26
N GLU A 130 7.84 17.02 -3.16
CA GLU A 130 7.85 18.45 -3.44
C GLU A 130 7.46 19.28 -2.21
N ALA A 131 6.42 18.85 -1.48
CA ALA A 131 6.01 19.53 -0.24
C ALA A 131 7.16 19.59 0.78
N ILE A 132 7.85 18.48 1.01
CA ILE A 132 9.01 18.42 1.91
C ILE A 132 10.15 19.31 1.40
N THR A 133 10.47 19.23 0.12
CA THR A 133 11.57 19.99 -0.50
C THR A 133 11.32 21.49 -0.42
N ASN A 134 10.06 21.92 -0.54
CA ASN A 134 9.71 23.34 -0.44
C ASN A 134 9.63 23.80 1.02
N PHE A 135 9.44 22.89 1.98
CA PHE A 135 9.26 23.22 3.39
C PHE A 135 10.60 23.37 4.13
N LEU A 136 11.51 22.40 3.96
CA LEU A 136 12.74 22.30 4.76
C LEU A 136 13.79 23.42 4.51
N PRO A 137 14.04 23.91 3.28
CA PRO A 137 15.04 24.95 3.01
C PRO A 137 14.69 26.34 3.53
N ASN A 138 13.43 26.58 3.93
CA ASN A 138 12.98 27.87 4.44
C ASN A 138 13.36 28.13 5.91
N CYS A 139 14.08 27.20 6.55
CA CYS A 139 14.53 27.34 7.94
C CYS A 139 16.02 27.65 8.00
N ASP A 140 16.35 28.72 8.72
CA ASP A 140 17.69 29.28 8.82
C ASP A 140 18.68 28.26 9.40
N PRO A 141 19.72 27.85 8.65
CA PRO A 141 20.74 26.91 9.13
C PRO A 141 21.59 27.46 10.29
N ASP A 142 21.58 28.77 10.54
CA ASP A 142 22.30 29.43 11.65
C ASP A 142 21.44 29.65 12.91
N ASP A 143 20.20 29.12 12.96
CA ASP A 143 19.36 29.22 14.16
C ASP A 143 20.01 28.48 15.36
N PRO A 144 20.39 29.17 16.45
CA PRO A 144 21.09 28.60 17.60
C PRO A 144 20.32 27.48 18.32
N HIS A 145 19.04 27.30 18.03
CA HIS A 145 18.22 26.26 18.63
C HIS A 145 18.30 24.95 17.83
N ARG A 146 19.19 24.05 18.25
CA ARG A 146 19.18 22.63 17.83
C ARG A 146 17.82 21.91 18.06
N HIS A 147 16.94 22.50 18.87
CA HIS A 147 15.53 22.10 19.04
C HIS A 147 14.66 22.38 17.79
N VAL A 148 15.05 23.33 16.94
CA VAL A 148 14.36 23.70 15.70
C VAL A 148 14.46 22.59 14.66
N THR A 149 15.54 21.81 14.63
CA THR A 149 15.68 20.69 13.68
C THR A 149 14.63 19.59 13.91
N SER A 150 14.34 19.20 15.17
CA SER A 150 13.29 18.21 15.46
C SER A 150 11.89 18.78 15.24
N LEU A 151 11.70 20.07 15.53
CA LEU A 151 10.43 20.75 15.29
C LEU A 151 10.15 20.89 13.79
N LEU A 152 11.18 21.16 12.98
CA LEU A 152 11.08 21.31 11.53
C LEU A 152 10.48 20.06 10.85
N TYR A 153 11.03 18.88 11.14
CA TYR A 153 10.49 17.63 10.57
C TYR A 153 9.10 17.29 11.12
N THR A 154 8.80 17.67 12.36
CA THR A 154 7.46 17.53 12.95
C THR A 154 6.46 18.42 12.20
N LEU A 155 6.82 19.67 11.92
CA LEU A 155 5.99 20.61 11.16
C LEU A 155 5.84 20.18 9.69
N ALA A 156 6.88 19.61 9.09
CA ALA A 156 6.80 19.04 7.74
C ALA A 156 5.81 17.85 7.70
N ALA A 157 5.86 16.96 8.69
CA ALA A 157 4.88 15.88 8.82
C ALA A 157 3.46 16.42 9.03
N GLN A 158 3.30 17.46 9.84
CA GLN A 158 2.01 18.14 10.05
C GLN A 158 1.49 18.78 8.75
N ASP A 159 2.36 19.43 7.97
CA ASP A 159 2.00 20.01 6.66
C ASP A 159 1.46 18.93 5.71
N LEU A 160 2.12 17.76 5.65
CA LEU A 160 1.64 16.62 4.85
C LEU A 160 0.27 16.10 5.32
N VAL A 161 0.03 15.99 6.63
CA VAL A 161 -1.27 15.62 7.18
C VAL A 161 -2.34 16.62 6.75
N MET A 162 -2.06 17.91 6.87
CA MET A 162 -3.01 18.98 6.49
C MET A 162 -3.28 18.99 4.99
N ARG A 163 -2.26 18.76 4.15
CA ARG A 163 -2.42 18.63 2.70
C ARG A 163 -3.30 17.46 2.31
N ALA A 164 -3.14 16.31 2.96
CA ALA A 164 -3.93 15.11 2.69
C ALA A 164 -5.37 15.25 3.17
N ARG A 165 -5.56 15.83 4.36
CA ARG A 165 -6.90 16.11 4.89
C ARG A 165 -7.62 17.15 4.03
N GLY A 166 -6.92 18.19 3.61
CA GLY A 166 -7.47 19.31 2.84
C GLY A 166 -8.31 20.26 3.69
N VAL A 167 -9.11 21.08 3.01
CA VAL A 167 -9.99 22.09 3.62
C VAL A 167 -11.44 21.63 3.51
N LEU A 168 -12.22 21.83 4.58
CA LEU A 168 -13.65 21.55 4.57
C LEU A 168 -14.38 22.57 3.69
N LYS A 169 -15.03 22.10 2.63
CA LYS A 169 -15.95 22.87 1.77
C LYS A 169 -17.36 22.29 1.86
N ASP A 170 -18.35 22.94 1.25
CA ASP A 170 -19.76 22.51 1.26
C ASP A 170 -19.98 21.06 0.81
N ARG A 171 -19.09 20.52 -0.03
CA ARG A 171 -19.14 19.13 -0.56
C ARG A 171 -18.14 18.17 0.12
N GLY A 172 -17.69 18.51 1.33
CA GLY A 172 -16.74 17.74 2.13
C GLY A 172 -15.30 18.24 2.02
N TRP A 173 -14.37 17.47 2.56
CA TRP A 173 -12.94 17.78 2.55
C TRP A 173 -12.37 17.78 1.11
N ARG A 174 -11.58 18.81 0.78
CA ARG A 174 -11.03 19.03 -0.56
C ARG A 174 -9.58 19.47 -0.50
N ILE A 175 -8.74 18.89 -1.36
CA ILE A 175 -7.33 19.26 -1.53
C ILE A 175 -7.15 20.14 -2.78
N SER A 176 -5.91 20.39 -3.19
CA SER A 176 -5.59 21.10 -4.43
C SER A 176 -6.34 20.51 -5.63
N ASN A 177 -6.73 21.38 -6.57
CA ASN A 177 -7.51 21.05 -7.77
C ASN A 177 -8.90 20.44 -7.47
N ASP A 178 -9.47 20.72 -6.30
CA ASP A 178 -10.80 20.26 -5.86
C ASP A 178 -10.96 18.72 -5.84
N ARG A 179 -9.84 17.99 -5.76
CA ARG A 179 -9.84 16.55 -5.48
C ARG A 179 -10.35 16.30 -4.06
N LEU A 180 -10.92 15.11 -3.84
CA LEU A 180 -11.37 14.67 -2.51
C LEU A 180 -10.18 14.59 -1.56
N GLY A 181 -10.32 15.21 -0.39
CA GLY A 181 -9.39 14.99 0.72
C GLY A 181 -9.58 13.62 1.36
N SER A 182 -8.60 13.21 2.15
CA SER A 182 -8.64 11.92 2.82
C SER A 182 -9.76 11.86 3.84
N GLY A 183 -10.52 10.77 3.80
CA GLY A 183 -11.55 10.44 4.79
C GLY A 183 -11.08 9.49 5.88
N ASP A 184 -9.83 9.02 5.81
CA ASP A 184 -9.28 8.02 6.74
C ASP A 184 -8.44 8.68 7.84
N ASP A 185 -7.95 7.86 8.78
CA ASP A 185 -6.94 8.24 9.75
C ASP A 185 -5.59 8.45 9.06
N ILE A 186 -4.93 9.57 9.39
CA ILE A 186 -3.68 9.99 8.74
C ILE A 186 -2.60 10.07 9.81
N SER A 187 -1.57 9.24 9.67
CA SER A 187 -0.34 9.33 10.47
C SER A 187 0.84 9.44 9.53
N VAL A 188 1.76 10.38 9.81
CA VAL A 188 2.93 10.67 8.98
C VAL A 188 4.16 10.83 9.87
N TYR A 189 5.27 10.22 9.46
CA TYR A 189 6.59 10.39 10.05
C TYR A 189 7.55 10.89 8.97
N VAL A 190 8.24 11.98 9.26
CA VAL A 190 9.33 12.50 8.42
C VAL A 190 10.62 12.33 9.20
N ILE A 191 11.52 11.48 8.69
CA ILE A 191 12.72 11.03 9.40
C ILE A 191 13.96 11.51 8.63
N PRO A 192 14.79 12.39 9.19
CA PRO A 192 15.99 12.87 8.50
C PRO A 192 17.08 11.82 8.38
N LEU A 193 17.65 11.68 7.18
CA LEU A 193 18.73 10.71 6.92
C LEU A 193 20.12 11.26 7.24
N ILE A 194 20.29 12.59 7.27
CA ILE A 194 21.58 13.27 7.58
C ILE A 194 22.20 12.85 8.92
N HIS A 195 21.38 12.44 9.89
CA HIS A 195 21.83 12.01 11.22
C HIS A 195 22.16 10.52 11.32
N GLY A 196 21.88 9.74 10.27
CA GLY A 196 22.01 8.29 10.26
C GLY A 196 23.40 7.81 10.65
N ASN A 197 24.45 8.55 10.26
CA ASN A 197 25.84 8.19 10.54
C ASN A 197 26.28 8.43 12.00
N LYS A 198 25.60 9.30 12.77
CA LYS A 198 26.03 9.69 14.12
C LYS A 198 25.17 9.12 15.25
N LEU A 199 23.90 8.79 14.99
CA LEU A 199 22.95 8.31 16.01
C LEU A 199 22.58 6.82 15.86
N LEU A 200 22.54 6.26 14.64
CA LEU A 200 22.06 4.88 14.42
C LEU A 200 23.08 3.80 14.82
N THR A 201 24.35 4.15 15.01
CA THR A 201 25.37 3.25 15.60
C THR A 201 24.99 2.74 16.99
N LYS A 202 24.02 3.35 17.68
CA LYS A 202 23.49 2.89 18.97
C LYS A 202 22.14 2.15 18.92
N MET A 203 21.39 2.20 17.82
CA MET A 203 20.02 1.61 17.76
C MET A 203 19.82 0.58 16.66
N PHE A 204 20.54 0.65 15.54
CA PHE A 204 20.37 -0.30 14.43
C PHE A 204 21.73 -0.69 13.85
N SER A 205 22.06 -1.98 13.93
CA SER A 205 23.26 -2.53 13.33
C SER A 205 23.22 -2.36 11.81
N LYS A 206 23.94 -1.35 11.29
CA LYS A 206 24.40 -1.23 9.89
C LYS A 206 23.35 -1.05 8.78
N GLY A 207 22.10 -0.71 9.08
CA GLY A 207 21.11 -0.37 8.06
C GLY A 207 19.75 0.00 8.64
N ILE A 208 18.91 0.67 7.85
CA ILE A 208 17.49 0.83 8.17
C ILE A 208 16.74 -0.33 7.53
N TYR A 209 16.06 -1.13 8.36
CA TYR A 209 15.19 -2.20 7.93
C TYR A 209 13.76 -1.67 7.83
N PHE A 210 13.19 -1.74 6.64
CA PHE A 210 11.79 -1.37 6.42
C PHE A 210 10.93 -2.63 6.50
N MET A 211 9.97 -2.62 7.42
CA MET A 211 8.90 -3.61 7.45
C MET A 211 7.64 -2.94 6.93
N CYS A 212 7.26 -3.26 5.70
CA CYS A 212 6.01 -2.79 5.11
C CYS A 212 4.89 -3.81 5.41
N PHE A 213 3.87 -3.36 6.13
CA PHE A 213 2.54 -3.97 6.13
C PHE A 213 1.63 -3.00 5.35
N GLU A 214 0.67 -3.50 4.58
CA GLU A 214 -0.04 -2.73 3.53
C GLU A 214 -0.69 -1.42 3.96
N LYS A 215 -0.90 -1.20 5.27
CA LYS A 215 -1.38 0.07 5.82
C LYS A 215 -0.29 1.11 6.10
N PHE A 216 0.98 0.78 5.92
CA PHE A 216 2.12 1.68 6.09
C PHE A 216 3.01 1.60 4.84
N SER A 217 2.82 2.53 3.91
CA SER A 217 3.78 2.72 2.81
C SER A 217 4.95 3.56 3.29
N VAL A 218 6.13 3.07 2.97
CA VAL A 218 7.44 3.68 3.20
C VAL A 218 7.81 4.43 1.92
N GLN A 219 8.50 5.56 1.96
CA GLN A 219 9.21 6.07 0.78
C GLN A 219 10.53 6.74 1.14
N LEU A 220 11.60 6.29 0.49
CA LEU A 220 12.94 6.88 0.53
C LEU A 220 13.15 7.72 -0.72
N ARG A 221 13.51 9.00 -0.57
CA ARG A 221 13.96 9.81 -1.69
C ARG A 221 15.34 10.42 -1.42
N LYS A 222 16.19 10.35 -2.43
CA LYS A 222 17.47 11.06 -2.51
C LYS A 222 17.31 12.24 -3.44
N LEU A 223 17.38 13.45 -2.93
CA LEU A 223 17.25 14.70 -3.70
C LEU A 223 18.64 15.30 -3.97
N LYS A 224 19.45 14.62 -4.77
CA LYS A 224 20.46 15.25 -5.65
C LYS A 224 21.10 14.23 -6.60
N ASN A 225 20.86 14.46 -7.89
CA ASN A 225 21.71 14.08 -9.03
C ASN A 225 21.91 12.60 -9.42
N GLN A 226 20.95 11.69 -9.25
CA GLN A 226 20.91 10.48 -10.09
C GLN A 226 19.48 10.10 -10.49
N LYS A 227 19.20 10.13 -11.79
CA LYS A 227 18.00 9.53 -12.40
C LYS A 227 17.92 8.05 -11.97
N ASN A 228 16.73 7.60 -11.54
CA ASN A 228 16.27 6.20 -11.41
C ASN A 228 16.29 5.47 -10.06
N ASN A 229 16.48 6.10 -8.90
CA ASN A 229 16.38 5.38 -7.61
C ASN A 229 15.22 5.85 -6.70
N ASP A 230 14.05 6.16 -7.27
CA ASP A 230 12.83 6.22 -6.47
C ASP A 230 12.45 4.76 -6.12
N VAL A 231 12.71 4.33 -4.88
CA VAL A 231 12.17 3.06 -4.37
C VAL A 231 10.72 3.31 -4.02
N THR A 232 9.85 3.19 -5.01
CA THR A 232 8.41 3.20 -4.82
C THR A 232 7.97 1.85 -4.23
N PHE A 233 7.11 1.92 -3.22
CA PHE A 233 6.45 0.76 -2.64
C PHE A 233 5.10 0.66 -3.34
N GLU A 234 5.04 -0.10 -4.43
CA GLU A 234 3.77 -0.39 -5.11
C GLU A 234 2.86 -1.18 -4.16
N LYS A 235 1.56 -0.88 -4.17
CA LYS A 235 0.55 -1.65 -3.41
C LYS A 235 0.67 -3.12 -3.83
N PRO A 236 0.85 -4.08 -2.90
CA PRO A 236 1.24 -5.42 -3.28
C PRO A 236 0.02 -6.22 -3.72
N TYR A 237 -0.30 -6.13 -5.01
CA TYR A 237 -1.13 -7.14 -5.69
C TYR A 237 -0.46 -8.53 -5.69
N TYR A 238 0.83 -8.61 -5.36
CA TYR A 238 1.63 -9.84 -5.41
C TYR A 238 1.13 -11.00 -4.54
N LEU A 239 0.59 -10.75 -3.33
CA LEU A 239 0.05 -11.86 -2.52
C LEU A 239 -1.30 -12.35 -3.08
N LEU A 240 -2.09 -11.47 -3.70
CA LEU A 240 -3.33 -11.82 -4.38
C LEU A 240 -3.04 -12.65 -5.63
N GLU A 241 -2.00 -12.27 -6.38
CA GLU A 241 -1.49 -13.04 -7.51
C GLU A 241 -1.07 -14.44 -7.04
N GLN A 242 -0.34 -14.56 -5.92
CA GLN A 242 0.01 -15.86 -5.38
C GLN A 242 -1.21 -16.67 -4.92
N LEU A 243 -2.23 -16.03 -4.32
CA LEU A 243 -3.47 -16.69 -3.88
C LEU A 243 -4.28 -17.20 -5.08
N SER A 244 -4.39 -16.36 -6.10
CA SER A 244 -5.02 -16.70 -7.37
C SER A 244 -4.25 -17.81 -8.09
N ALA A 245 -2.92 -17.74 -8.13
CA ALA A 245 -2.04 -18.78 -8.69
C ALA A 245 -2.21 -20.13 -8.00
N ALA A 246 -2.27 -20.14 -6.66
CA ALA A 246 -2.46 -21.36 -5.90
C ALA A 246 -3.82 -22.03 -6.17
N LEU A 247 -4.84 -21.27 -6.54
CA LEU A 247 -6.13 -21.80 -7.00
C LEU A 247 -6.07 -22.31 -8.44
N THR A 248 -5.29 -21.68 -9.32
CA THR A 248 -5.09 -22.12 -10.70
C THR A 248 -4.39 -23.49 -10.77
N ASP A 249 -3.33 -23.70 -9.98
CA ASP A 249 -2.56 -24.95 -9.98
C ASP A 249 -3.35 -26.19 -9.51
N HIS A 250 -4.35 -25.99 -8.65
CA HIS A 250 -5.19 -27.08 -8.14
C HIS A 250 -6.19 -27.64 -9.17
N HIS A 251 -6.46 -26.89 -10.25
CA HIS A 251 -7.38 -27.30 -11.31
C HIS A 251 -6.68 -27.99 -12.49
N GLN A 252 -5.34 -28.09 -12.50
CA GLN A 252 -4.56 -28.77 -13.54
C GLN A 252 -4.24 -30.26 -13.22
N HIS A 253 -4.80 -30.82 -12.14
CA HIS A 253 -4.62 -32.22 -11.72
C HIS A 253 -5.94 -32.96 -11.53
#